data_AF-A0AB38G5X2-F1
#
_entry.id   AF-A0AB38G5X2-F1
#
_cell.length_a   1.000
_cell.length_b   1.000
_cell.length_c   1.000
_cell.angle_alpha   90.00
_cell.angle_beta   90.00
_cell.angle_gamma   90.00
#
_symmetry.space_group_name_H-M   'P 1'
#
loop_
_entity.id
_entity.type
_entity.pdbx_description
1 polymer ?
#
loop_
_entity_poly.entity_id
_entity_poly.type
_entity_poly.pdbx_seq_one_letter_code
_entity_poly.pdbx_strand_id
1 'polypeptide(L)'
;MTNKSIKWVIIIVFLVLIVLVYFLPSKYRKVYDSQGQRMSGPYIITSSNPNELPDILANQKIADTIQVLHKDSKSYRVYSIMNDEKLKKLIIDELGLQENQVSVNYTKLFIPEFF
;
A
#
# COMPACT_ATOMS: atom_id res chain seq x y z
N MET A 1 11.39 9.33 55.02
CA MET A 1 10.70 9.57 53.74
C MET A 1 9.31 8.97 53.85
N THR A 2 8.28 9.79 54.07
CA THR A 2 6.96 9.34 54.53
C THR A 2 6.15 8.68 53.41
N ASN A 3 5.38 7.63 53.75
CA ASN A 3 4.54 6.83 52.82
C ASN A 3 3.64 7.65 51.88
N LYS A 4 3.32 8.90 52.23
CA LYS A 4 2.58 9.83 51.35
C LYS A 4 3.41 10.26 50.13
N SER A 5 4.68 10.60 50.30
CA SER A 5 5.54 11.08 49.20
C SER A 5 5.80 9.99 48.16
N ILE A 6 5.94 8.73 48.60
CA ILE A 6 6.14 7.57 47.71
C ILE A 6 4.90 7.32 46.83
N LYS A 7 3.68 7.47 47.39
CA LYS A 7 2.43 7.35 46.62
C LYS A 7 2.32 8.39 45.52
N TRP A 8 2.70 9.64 45.80
CA TRP A 8 2.70 10.71 44.80
C TRP A 8 3.73 10.46 43.68
N VAL A 9 4.90 9.94 44.02
CA VAL A 9 5.92 9.56 43.02
C VAL A 9 5.39 8.47 42.09
N ILE A 10 4.72 7.44 42.63
CA ILE A 10 4.14 6.36 41.82
C ILE A 10 3.05 6.90 40.87
N ILE A 11 2.19 7.80 41.35
CA ILE A 11 1.13 8.42 40.54
C ILE A 11 1.74 9.24 39.40
N ILE A 12 2.79 10.02 39.67
CA ILE A 12 3.47 10.84 38.66
C ILE A 12 4.12 9.94 37.60
N VAL A 13 4.81 8.87 38.02
CA VAL A 13 5.42 7.90 37.09
C VAL A 13 4.36 7.24 36.21
N PHE A 14 3.21 6.86 36.77
CA PHE A 14 2.11 6.24 36.03
C PHE A 14 1.51 7.19 34.97
N LEU A 15 1.35 8.48 35.32
CA LEU A 15 0.89 9.52 34.40
C LEU A 15 1.84 9.72 33.23
N VAL A 16 3.15 9.74 33.49
CA VAL A 16 4.18 9.84 32.43
C VAL A 16 4.13 8.62 31.49
N LEU A 17 3.91 7.43 32.04
CA LEU A 17 3.82 6.18 31.28
C LEU A 17 2.60 6.17 30.33
N ILE A 18 1.46 6.67 30.79
CA ILE A 18 0.25 6.83 29.95
C ILE A 18 0.50 7.79 28.79
N VAL A 19 1.13 8.94 29.05
CA VAL A 19 1.45 9.94 28.01
C VAL A 19 2.43 9.34 26.98
N LEU A 20 3.43 8.58 27.42
CA LEU A 20 4.36 7.90 26.52
C LEU A 20 3.60 6.92 25.59
N VAL A 21 2.80 6.03 26.16
CA VAL A 21 2.03 5.03 25.39
C VAL A 21 1.05 5.69 24.43
N TYR A 22 0.49 6.86 24.76
CA TYR A 22 -0.39 7.60 23.86
C TYR A 22 0.36 8.28 22.70
N PHE A 23 1.59 8.75 22.94
CA PHE A 23 2.34 9.50 21.93
C PHE A 23 3.11 8.59 20.95
N LEU A 24 3.58 7.42 21.42
CA LEU A 24 4.28 6.43 20.59
C LEU A 24 3.50 6.01 19.33
N PRO A 25 2.24 5.56 19.38
CA PRO A 25 1.56 5.01 18.21
C PRO A 25 1.34 6.05 17.10
N SER A 26 1.30 7.35 17.42
CA SER A 26 1.11 8.39 16.40
C SER A 26 2.29 8.50 15.41
N LYS A 27 3.52 8.24 15.88
CA LYS A 27 4.71 8.29 15.03
C LYS A 27 4.96 6.97 14.31
N TYR A 28 4.72 5.83 14.95
CA TYR A 28 4.91 4.52 14.30
C TYR A 28 3.86 4.21 13.23
N ARG A 29 2.62 4.68 13.40
CA ARG A 29 1.56 4.45 12.41
C ARG A 29 1.83 5.14 11.07
N LYS A 30 2.51 6.30 11.09
CA LYS A 30 2.88 7.01 9.86
C LYS A 30 3.97 6.30 9.07
N VAL A 31 4.90 5.60 9.72
CA VAL A 31 6.04 4.94 9.04
C VAL A 31 5.61 3.67 8.29
N TYR A 32 4.58 2.97 8.78
CA TYR A 32 4.01 1.81 8.06
C TYR A 32 3.27 2.21 6.77
N ASP A 33 2.54 3.32 6.79
CA ASP A 33 1.83 3.82 5.60
C ASP A 33 2.77 4.52 4.59
N SER A 34 3.99 4.93 4.99
CA SER A 34 4.92 5.68 4.13
C SER A 34 6.07 4.85 3.54
N GLN A 35 6.10 3.52 3.77
CA GLN A 35 7.07 2.61 3.15
C GLN A 35 6.55 1.83 1.93
N GLY A 36 5.43 2.21 1.31
CA GLY A 36 4.89 1.44 0.18
C GLY A 36 4.59 -0.03 0.57
N GLN A 37 4.34 -0.30 1.85
CA GLN A 37 4.12 -1.65 2.38
C GLN A 37 2.63 -2.03 2.40
N ARG A 38 1.83 -1.54 1.46
CA ARG A 38 0.57 -2.23 1.17
C ARG A 38 0.93 -3.48 0.39
N MET A 39 1.10 -4.58 1.14
CA MET A 39 1.62 -5.85 0.63
C MET A 39 0.75 -6.45 -0.48
N SER A 40 -0.53 -6.13 -0.55
CA SER A 40 -1.40 -6.60 -1.62
C SER A 40 -2.67 -5.76 -1.65
N GLY A 41 -3.23 -5.56 -2.85
CA GLY A 41 -4.49 -4.85 -2.98
C GLY A 41 -4.93 -4.63 -4.43
N PRO A 42 -6.11 -4.02 -4.60
CA PRO A 42 -6.59 -3.61 -5.91
C PRO A 42 -5.89 -2.35 -6.41
N TYR A 43 -5.40 -2.43 -7.64
CA TYR A 43 -4.71 -1.39 -8.38
C TYR A 43 -5.42 -1.12 -9.70
N ILE A 44 -5.30 0.12 -10.17
CA ILE A 44 -5.71 0.53 -11.50
C ILE A 44 -4.45 0.82 -12.29
N ILE A 45 -4.25 0.07 -13.37
CA ILE A 45 -3.19 0.29 -14.34
C ILE A 45 -3.79 1.12 -15.47
N THR A 46 -3.23 2.30 -15.71
CA THR A 46 -3.62 3.17 -16.82
C THR A 46 -2.42 3.41 -17.72
N SER A 47 -2.66 3.51 -19.03
CA SER A 47 -1.66 3.99 -19.98
C SER A 47 -1.81 5.50 -20.16
N SER A 48 -0.69 6.22 -20.27
CA SER A 48 -0.71 7.64 -20.64
C SER A 48 -1.15 7.85 -22.09
N ASN A 49 -1.02 6.82 -22.93
CA ASN A 49 -1.57 6.82 -24.28
C ASN A 49 -2.87 6.00 -24.33
N PRO A 50 -4.05 6.62 -24.49
CA PRO A 50 -5.33 5.92 -24.47
C PRO A 50 -5.53 4.94 -25.64
N ASN A 51 -4.70 5.02 -26.70
CA ASN A 51 -4.74 4.11 -27.84
C ASN A 51 -3.78 2.91 -27.70
N GLU A 52 -2.89 2.94 -26.70
CA GLU A 52 -1.86 1.93 -26.48
C GLU A 52 -1.94 1.47 -25.03
N LEU A 53 -3.08 0.87 -24.67
CA LEU A 53 -3.17 0.13 -23.43
C LEU A 53 -2.35 -1.15 -23.61
N PRO A 54 -1.21 -1.32 -22.92
CA PRO A 54 -0.35 -2.47 -23.14
C PRO A 54 -1.09 -3.73 -22.73
N ASP A 55 -0.94 -4.81 -23.51
CA ASP A 55 -1.59 -6.08 -23.18
C ASP A 55 -0.83 -6.80 -22.07
N ILE A 56 -1.08 -6.37 -20.84
CA ILE A 56 -0.46 -6.93 -19.63
C ILE A 56 -0.77 -8.42 -19.43
N LEU A 57 -1.84 -8.93 -20.05
CA LEU A 57 -2.22 -10.34 -19.99
C LEU A 57 -1.43 -11.21 -20.98
N ALA A 58 -0.80 -10.60 -22.00
CA ALA A 58 0.03 -11.33 -22.95
C ALA A 58 1.36 -11.79 -22.34
N ASN A 59 1.81 -11.17 -21.25
CA ASN A 59 3.01 -11.59 -20.53
C ASN A 59 2.65 -12.49 -19.34
N GLN A 60 3.14 -13.73 -19.38
CA GLN A 60 2.85 -14.74 -18.38
C GLN A 60 3.31 -14.36 -16.96
N LYS A 61 4.47 -13.71 -16.81
CA LYS A 61 4.96 -13.29 -15.48
C LYS A 61 4.05 -12.26 -14.84
N ILE A 62 3.52 -11.35 -15.65
CA ILE A 62 2.54 -10.36 -15.19
C ILE A 62 1.26 -11.10 -14.81
N ALA A 63 0.71 -11.92 -15.70
CA ALA A 63 -0.52 -12.69 -15.47
C ALA A 63 -0.47 -13.62 -14.24
N ASP A 64 0.69 -14.18 -13.91
CA ASP A 64 0.88 -15.01 -12.72
C ASP A 64 0.92 -14.19 -11.42
N THR A 65 1.30 -12.91 -11.52
CA THR A 65 1.47 -11.99 -10.38
C THR A 65 0.20 -11.20 -10.06
N ILE A 66 -0.64 -10.96 -11.07
CA ILE A 66 -1.86 -10.16 -10.95
C ILE A 66 -3.11 -10.96 -11.28
N GLN A 67 -4.17 -10.73 -10.51
CA GLN A 67 -5.50 -11.20 -10.86
C GLN A 67 -6.26 -10.04 -11.51
N VAL A 68 -6.64 -10.18 -12.78
CA VAL A 68 -7.44 -9.14 -13.46
C VAL A 68 -8.89 -9.24 -12.99
N LEU A 69 -9.39 -8.17 -12.37
CA LEU A 69 -10.79 -8.06 -11.97
C LEU A 69 -11.65 -7.49 -13.10
N HIS A 70 -11.12 -6.51 -13.81
CA HIS A 70 -11.86 -5.84 -14.88
C HIS A 70 -10.92 -5.21 -15.91
N LYS A 71 -11.31 -5.27 -17.18
CA LYS A 71 -10.66 -4.56 -18.28
C LYS A 71 -11.61 -3.47 -18.78
N ASP A 72 -11.27 -2.23 -18.49
CA ASP A 72 -11.90 -1.06 -19.10
C ASP A 72 -11.17 -0.75 -20.44
N SER A 73 -11.79 0.06 -21.31
CA SER A 73 -11.20 0.46 -22.59
C SER A 73 -9.88 1.25 -22.45
N LYS A 74 -9.65 1.87 -21.29
CA LYS A 74 -8.48 2.73 -21.02
C LYS A 74 -7.70 2.33 -19.76
N SER A 75 -8.10 1.27 -19.07
CA SER A 75 -7.48 0.88 -17.81
C SER A 75 -7.71 -0.59 -17.48
N TYR A 76 -6.75 -1.20 -16.77
CA TYR A 76 -6.95 -2.50 -16.14
C TYR A 76 -7.14 -2.33 -14.64
N ARG A 77 -8.14 -3.02 -14.09
CA ARG A 77 -8.30 -3.17 -12.64
C ARG A 77 -7.79 -4.55 -12.27
N VAL A 78 -6.77 -4.56 -11.43
CA VAL A 78 -6.04 -5.77 -11.09
C VAL A 78 -5.85 -5.85 -9.59
N TYR A 79 -5.85 -7.05 -9.06
CA TYR A 79 -5.42 -7.32 -7.71
C TYR A 79 -3.99 -7.83 -7.81
N SER A 80 -3.09 -7.23 -7.05
CA SER A 80 -1.68 -7.61 -7.05
C SER A 80 -1.27 -7.99 -5.65
N ILE A 81 -0.47 -9.06 -5.55
CA ILE A 81 0.25 -9.44 -4.33
C ILE A 81 1.56 -8.66 -4.15
N MET A 82 1.85 -7.72 -5.06
CA MET A 82 3.02 -6.84 -5.03
C MET A 82 2.59 -5.38 -4.95
N ASN A 83 3.41 -4.55 -4.31
CA ASN A 83 3.20 -3.11 -4.18
C ASN A 83 3.17 -2.38 -5.55
N ASP A 84 2.57 -1.19 -5.61
CA ASP A 84 2.45 -0.35 -6.81
C ASP A 84 3.79 -0.09 -7.50
N GLU A 85 4.84 0.29 -6.78
CA GLU A 85 6.16 0.55 -7.36
C GLU A 85 6.76 -0.71 -8.01
N LYS A 86 6.64 -1.86 -7.33
CA LYS A 86 7.17 -3.13 -7.84
C LYS A 86 6.36 -3.62 -9.03
N LEU A 87 5.03 -3.48 -8.97
CA LEU A 87 4.14 -3.85 -10.06
C LEU A 87 4.38 -2.96 -11.28
N LYS A 88 4.50 -1.64 -11.07
CA LYS A 88 4.85 -0.69 -12.14
C LYS A 88 6.17 -1.07 -12.79
N LYS A 89 7.21 -1.33 -12.00
CA LYS A 89 8.52 -1.73 -12.51
C LYS A 89 8.47 -3.04 -13.30
N LEU A 90 7.77 -4.05 -12.79
CA LEU A 90 7.60 -5.33 -13.46
C LEU A 90 6.89 -5.17 -14.83
N ILE A 91 5.84 -4.34 -14.91
CA ILE A 91 5.15 -4.06 -16.18
C ILE A 91 6.07 -3.34 -17.17
N ILE A 92 6.85 -2.36 -16.71
CA ILE A 92 7.80 -1.60 -17.53
C ILE A 92 8.89 -2.51 -18.07
N ASP A 93 9.52 -3.30 -17.20
CA ASP A 93 10.64 -4.19 -17.55
C ASP A 93 10.20 -5.29 -18.53
N GLU A 94 9.03 -5.89 -18.29
CA GLU A 94 8.53 -7.02 -19.08
C GLU A 94 7.88 -6.61 -20.42
N LEU A 95 7.36 -5.38 -20.51
CA LEU A 95 6.72 -4.87 -21.74
C LEU A 95 7.59 -3.84 -22.48
N GLY A 96 8.80 -3.55 -21.98
CA GLY A 96 9.72 -2.58 -22.58
C GLY A 96 9.16 -1.15 -22.63
N LEU A 97 8.34 -0.78 -21.66
CA LEU A 97 7.65 0.53 -21.62
C LEU A 97 8.51 1.58 -20.90
N GLN A 98 8.26 2.85 -21.16
CA GLN A 98 8.87 3.95 -20.41
C GLN A 98 8.08 4.26 -19.12
N GLU A 99 8.75 4.81 -18.10
CA GLU A 99 8.14 5.13 -16.79
C GLU A 99 6.91 6.05 -16.88
N ASN A 100 6.87 6.90 -17.91
CA ASN A 100 5.79 7.87 -18.14
C ASN A 100 4.62 7.29 -18.94
N GLN A 101 4.76 6.09 -19.50
CA GLN A 101 3.72 5.46 -20.31
C GLN A 101 2.74 4.65 -19.46
N VAL A 102 3.14 4.22 -18.25
CA VAL A 102 2.32 3.41 -17.35
C VAL A 102 2.21 4.06 -15.99
N SER A 103 0.97 4.16 -15.49
CA SER A 103 0.68 4.52 -14.11
C SER A 103 -0.03 3.37 -13.41
N VAL A 104 0.40 3.08 -12.19
CA VAL A 104 -0.21 2.08 -11.31
C VAL A 104 -0.66 2.82 -10.07
N ASN A 105 -1.97 2.95 -9.89
CA ASN A 105 -2.54 3.65 -8.75
C ASN A 105 -3.32 2.69 -7.87
N TYR A 106 -3.04 2.69 -6.57
CA TYR A 106 -3.84 1.96 -5.60
C TYR A 106 -5.26 2.51 -5.56
N THR A 107 -6.26 1.64 -5.65
CA THR A 107 -7.67 2.02 -5.49
C THR A 107 -8.24 1.38 -4.24
N LYS A 108 -8.75 2.18 -3.31
CA LYS A 108 -9.41 1.64 -2.10
C LYS A 108 -10.84 1.17 -2.37
N LEU A 109 -11.34 1.34 -3.60
CA LEU A 109 -12.75 1.16 -3.95
C LEU A 109 -13.18 -0.30 -4.15
N PHE A 110 -12.30 -1.27 -3.91
CA PHE A 110 -12.67 -2.69 -3.95
C PHE A 110 -12.26 -3.38 -2.64
N ILE A 111 -13.25 -3.68 -1.82
CA ILE A 111 -13.20 -4.78 -0.87
C ILE A 111 -13.74 -5.96 -1.66
N PRO A 112 -12.93 -6.93 -2.11
CA PRO A 112 -13.49 -8.20 -2.47
C PRO A 112 -14.05 -8.78 -1.16
N GLU A 113 -15.37 -8.82 -1.00
CA GLU A 113 -16.04 -9.52 0.11
C GLU A 113 -15.85 -11.05 0.05
N PHE A 114 -14.82 -11.54 -0.63
CA PHE A 114 -14.63 -12.96 -0.91
C PHE A 114 -13.16 -13.34 -0.79
N PHE A 115 -12.71 -13.55 0.45
CA PHE A 115 -11.69 -14.52 0.82
C PHE A 115 -12.09 -15.17 2.15
#